data_AF-A0A7Y8PQI4-F1
#
_entry.id   AF-A0A7Y8PQI4-F1
#
_cell.length_a   1.000
_cell.length_b   1.000
_cell.length_c   1.000
_cell.angle_alpha   90.00
_cell.angle_beta   90.00
_cell.angle_gamma   90.00
#
_symmetry.space_group_name_H-M   'P 1'
#
loop_
_entity.id
_entity.type
_entity.pdbx_description
1 polymer ?
#
loop_
_entity_poly.entity_id
_entity_poly.type
_entity_poly.pdbx_seq_one_letter_code
_entity_poly.pdbx_strand_id
1 'polypeptide(L)'
;GQVIEVGCMAHARRKFHELHVTKKSQVAEQALVLIQKLYAIEAELRKKTDGTAEQRREYRQQHSQPVMQQLYEWLNQHQLTVPSSSPTAKAINYTLKRWPALSRYLDDGNLPICNNWVENQMRPWALGRKNWLFAGSLRSGQRAANIMTLIQSAKLNGLDPYAYLSDVLKRLPTHKVTQIEELLPHRWKPEPN
;
A
#
# COMPACT_ATOMS: atom_id res chain seq x y z
N GLY A 1 20.31 -0.41 -6.81
CA GLY A 1 19.30 0.07 -7.76
C GLY A 1 18.71 1.39 -7.29
N GLN A 2 18.18 2.20 -8.20
CA GLN A 2 17.48 3.44 -7.86
C GLN A 2 16.13 3.13 -7.19
N VAL A 3 15.81 3.79 -6.08
CA VAL A 3 14.51 3.65 -5.41
C VAL A 3 13.57 4.72 -5.97
N ILE A 4 12.41 4.30 -6.46
CA ILE A 4 11.38 5.19 -7.04
C ILE A 4 10.15 5.17 -6.13
N GLU A 5 9.68 6.35 -5.73
CA GLU A 5 8.49 6.48 -4.90
C GLU A 5 7.21 6.08 -5.66
N VAL A 6 6.25 5.44 -4.99
CA VAL A 6 4.88 5.27 -5.51
C VAL A 6 3.92 5.87 -4.50
N GLY A 7 3.10 6.81 -4.96
CA GLY A 7 2.19 7.57 -4.13
C GLY A 7 0.90 6.80 -3.85
N CYS A 8 0.29 7.04 -2.69
CA CYS A 8 -1.00 6.45 -2.33
C CYS A 8 -2.12 7.48 -2.43
N MET A 9 -3.10 7.22 -3.31
CA MET A 9 -4.25 8.10 -3.50
C MET A 9 -5.10 8.25 -2.23
N ALA A 10 -5.10 7.26 -1.33
CA ALA A 10 -5.83 7.36 -0.06
C ALA A 10 -5.30 8.50 0.84
N HIS A 11 -4.01 8.82 0.77
CA HIS A 11 -3.43 9.93 1.53
C HIS A 11 -3.85 11.30 0.98
N ALA A 12 -3.87 11.45 -0.35
CA ALA A 12 -4.41 12.65 -0.98
C ALA A 12 -5.91 12.80 -0.65
N ARG A 13 -6.70 11.73 -0.84
CA ARG A 13 -8.13 11.68 -0.50
C ARG A 13 -8.41 12.10 0.94
N ARG A 14 -7.64 11.61 1.92
CA ARG A 14 -7.86 11.90 3.35
C ARG A 14 -7.81 13.39 3.64
N LYS A 15 -6.92 14.14 2.98
CA LYS A 15 -6.81 15.60 3.17
C LYS A 15 -8.05 16.34 2.69
N PHE A 16 -8.58 15.96 1.54
CA PHE A 16 -9.85 16.53 1.06
C PHE A 16 -11.04 16.10 1.92
N HIS A 17 -11.06 14.85 2.38
CA HIS A 17 -12.11 14.35 3.27
C HIS A 17 -12.15 15.11 4.60
N GLU A 18 -11.00 15.34 5.24
CA GLU A 18 -10.89 16.14 6.47
C GLU A 18 -11.46 17.55 6.27
N LEU A 19 -11.21 18.18 5.12
CA LEU A 19 -11.77 19.49 4.78
C LEU A 19 -13.27 19.46 4.53
N HIS A 20 -13.77 18.43 3.85
CA HIS A 20 -15.18 18.30 3.56
C HIS A 20 -16.00 18.13 4.85
N VAL A 21 -15.55 17.26 5.75
CA VAL A 21 -16.22 17.02 7.04
C VAL A 21 -16.14 18.22 7.97
N THR A 22 -15.01 18.93 8.02
CA THR A 22 -14.81 20.04 8.98
C THR A 22 -15.30 21.40 8.49
N LYS A 23 -15.22 21.67 7.18
CA LYS A 23 -15.45 23.01 6.61
C LYS A 23 -16.48 23.05 5.48
N LYS A 24 -17.08 21.91 5.11
CA LYS A 24 -18.03 21.80 3.98
C LYS A 24 -17.51 22.46 2.69
N SER A 25 -16.21 22.32 2.42
CA SER A 25 -15.60 22.93 1.25
C SER A 25 -16.10 22.25 -0.02
N GLN A 26 -16.75 23.04 -0.90
CA GLN A 26 -17.24 22.57 -2.19
C GLN A 26 -16.09 22.13 -3.12
N VAL A 27 -14.94 22.81 -3.02
CA VAL A 27 -13.68 22.41 -3.66
C VAL A 27 -13.27 21.01 -3.18
N ALA A 28 -13.24 20.78 -1.87
CA ALA A 28 -12.89 19.45 -1.36
C ALA A 28 -13.87 18.36 -1.81
N GLU A 29 -15.16 18.66 -1.88
CA GLU A 29 -16.19 17.73 -2.38
C GLU A 29 -15.95 17.32 -3.83
N GLN A 30 -15.70 18.28 -4.71
CA GLN A 30 -15.47 18.00 -6.13
C GLN A 30 -14.19 17.17 -6.35
N ALA A 31 -13.13 17.44 -5.59
CA ALA A 31 -11.93 16.60 -5.59
C ALA A 31 -12.25 15.16 -5.14
N LEU A 32 -13.07 14.98 -4.10
CA LEU A 32 -13.48 13.67 -3.63
C LEU A 32 -14.31 12.91 -4.67
N VAL A 33 -15.19 13.59 -5.43
CA VAL A 33 -15.96 12.97 -6.51
C VAL A 33 -15.04 12.42 -7.61
N LEU A 34 -14.04 13.20 -8.06
CA LEU A 34 -13.09 12.73 -9.07
C LEU A 34 -12.23 11.57 -8.55
N ILE A 35 -11.75 11.65 -7.31
CA ILE A 35 -11.03 10.56 -6.66
C ILE A 35 -11.91 9.30 -6.54
N GLN A 36 -13.19 9.46 -6.21
CA GLN A 36 -14.14 8.34 -6.11
C GLN A 36 -14.36 7.66 -7.47
N LYS A 37 -14.39 8.42 -8.57
CA LYS A 37 -14.42 7.84 -9.93
C LYS A 37 -13.21 6.96 -10.20
N LEU A 38 -12.00 7.37 -9.79
CA LEU A 38 -10.80 6.53 -9.93
C LEU A 38 -10.93 5.20 -9.18
N TYR A 39 -11.47 5.21 -7.96
CA TYR A 39 -11.72 3.97 -7.21
C TYR A 39 -12.81 3.10 -7.84
N ALA A 40 -13.84 3.71 -8.44
CA ALA A 40 -14.86 2.97 -9.16
C ALA A 40 -14.25 2.24 -10.37
N ILE A 41 -13.39 2.92 -11.14
CA ILE A 41 -12.67 2.32 -12.26
C ILE A 41 -11.78 1.15 -11.79
N GLU A 42 -11.04 1.31 -10.69
CA GLU A 42 -10.23 0.22 -10.12
C GLU A 42 -11.10 -0.96 -9.61
N ALA A 43 -12.29 -0.67 -9.07
CA ALA A 43 -13.22 -1.72 -8.64
C ALA A 43 -13.82 -2.49 -9.82
N GLU A 44 -14.13 -1.80 -10.93
CA GLU A 44 -14.56 -2.44 -12.17
C GLU A 44 -13.43 -3.27 -12.80
N LEU A 45 -12.21 -2.74 -12.82
CA LEU A 45 -11.04 -3.44 -13.32
C LEU A 45 -10.82 -4.77 -12.58
N ARG A 46 -10.96 -4.78 -11.25
CA ARG A 46 -10.88 -6.02 -10.45
C ARG A 46 -11.95 -7.06 -10.77
N LYS A 47 -13.14 -6.63 -11.22
CA LYS A 47 -14.22 -7.55 -11.62
C LYS A 47 -14.01 -8.08 -13.04
N LYS A 48 -13.43 -7.26 -13.92
CA LYS A 48 -13.21 -7.60 -15.33
C LYS A 48 -11.96 -8.44 -15.55
N THR A 49 -11.00 -8.42 -14.63
CA THR A 49 -9.68 -9.02 -14.88
C THR A 49 -9.15 -9.82 -13.69
N ASP A 50 -8.69 -11.05 -13.95
CA ASP A 50 -7.50 -11.66 -13.32
C ASP A 50 -6.22 -11.33 -14.12
N GLY A 51 -6.28 -10.26 -14.91
CA GLY A 51 -5.47 -10.03 -16.10
C GLY A 51 -3.99 -9.72 -15.84
N THR A 52 -3.20 -9.67 -16.91
CA THR A 52 -1.78 -9.33 -16.83
C THR A 52 -1.58 -7.87 -16.39
N ALA A 53 -0.36 -7.52 -15.98
CA ALA A 53 -0.01 -6.13 -15.68
C ALA A 53 -0.29 -5.20 -16.88
N GLU A 54 -0.09 -5.68 -18.11
CA GLU A 54 -0.31 -4.87 -19.31
C GLU A 54 -1.80 -4.56 -19.53
N GLN A 55 -2.68 -5.55 -19.37
CA GLN A 55 -4.13 -5.32 -19.48
C GLN A 55 -4.64 -4.30 -18.46
N ARG A 56 -4.11 -4.35 -17.22
CA ARG A 56 -4.43 -3.35 -16.19
C ARG A 56 -3.95 -1.96 -16.58
N ARG A 57 -2.73 -1.85 -17.14
CA ARG A 57 -2.16 -0.61 -17.63
C ARG A 57 -3.00 -0.03 -18.77
N GLU A 58 -3.31 -0.81 -19.80
CA GLU A 58 -4.14 -0.36 -20.95
C GLU A 58 -5.51 0.15 -20.50
N TYR A 59 -6.19 -0.59 -19.62
CA TYR A 59 -7.49 -0.16 -19.09
C TYR A 59 -7.39 1.16 -18.34
N ARG A 60 -6.34 1.33 -17.51
CA ARG A 60 -6.08 2.59 -16.79
C ARG A 60 -5.78 3.75 -17.74
N GLN A 61 -5.02 3.52 -18.81
CA GLN A 61 -4.76 4.55 -19.83
C GLN A 61 -6.05 4.99 -20.54
N GLN A 62 -6.98 4.07 -20.78
CA GLN A 62 -8.26 4.40 -21.41
C GLN A 62 -9.26 5.08 -20.46
N HIS A 63 -9.33 4.64 -19.20
CA HIS A 63 -10.42 5.03 -18.28
C HIS A 63 -9.95 5.94 -17.14
N SER A 64 -8.81 5.63 -16.50
CA SER A 64 -8.30 6.37 -15.34
C SER A 64 -7.52 7.62 -15.75
N GLN A 65 -6.75 7.58 -16.84
CA GLN A 65 -5.92 8.69 -17.29
C GLN A 65 -6.74 9.97 -17.58
N PRO A 66 -7.91 9.92 -18.27
CA PRO A 66 -8.72 11.11 -18.47
C PRO A 66 -9.23 11.73 -17.15
N VAL A 67 -9.60 10.89 -16.17
CA VAL A 67 -10.06 11.36 -14.85
C VAL A 67 -8.91 11.95 -14.04
N MET A 68 -7.72 11.35 -14.12
CA MET A 68 -6.51 11.90 -13.50
C MET A 68 -6.13 13.25 -14.12
N GLN A 69 -6.17 13.37 -15.44
CA GLN A 69 -5.93 14.63 -16.15
C GLN A 69 -6.94 15.71 -15.73
N GLN A 70 -8.23 15.37 -15.69
CA GLN A 70 -9.28 16.27 -15.23
C GLN A 70 -9.04 16.74 -13.78
N LEU A 71 -8.66 15.83 -12.89
CA LEU A 71 -8.33 16.17 -11.51
C LEU A 71 -7.10 17.09 -11.43
N TYR A 72 -6.07 16.84 -12.24
CA TYR A 72 -4.87 17.67 -12.28
C TYR A 72 -5.18 19.10 -12.69
N GLU A 73 -5.87 19.28 -13.81
CA GLU A 73 -6.23 20.58 -14.35
C GLU A 73 -7.11 21.35 -13.38
N TRP A 74 -8.12 20.68 -12.83
CA TRP A 74 -9.02 21.27 -11.85
C TRP A 74 -8.29 21.72 -10.58
N LEU A 75 -7.34 20.92 -10.07
CA LEU A 75 -6.52 21.27 -8.91
C LEU A 75 -5.60 22.48 -9.19
N ASN A 76 -4.97 22.55 -10.37
CA ASN A 76 -4.12 23.68 -10.75
C ASN A 76 -4.92 24.97 -10.88
N GLN A 77 -6.11 24.92 -11.50
CA GLN A 77 -7.00 26.08 -11.60
C GLN A 77 -7.40 26.61 -10.21
N HIS A 78 -7.78 25.71 -9.31
CA HIS A 78 -8.19 26.10 -7.95
C HIS A 78 -7.02 26.56 -7.09
N GLN A 79 -5.80 26.07 -7.33
CA GLN A 79 -4.60 26.53 -6.63
C GLN A 79 -4.38 28.04 -6.78
N LEU A 80 -4.74 28.61 -7.93
CA LEU A 80 -4.60 30.03 -8.23
C LEU A 80 -5.66 30.91 -7.55
N THR A 81 -6.82 30.35 -7.23
CA THR A 81 -7.95 31.11 -6.68
C THR A 81 -8.07 31.00 -5.16
N VAL A 82 -7.57 29.92 -4.55
CA VAL A 82 -7.64 29.73 -3.10
C VAL A 82 -6.55 30.52 -2.37
N PRO A 83 -6.84 31.12 -1.19
CA PRO A 83 -5.81 31.74 -0.38
C PRO A 83 -4.71 30.74 -0.01
N SER A 84 -3.45 31.11 -0.20
CA SER A 84 -2.28 30.23 -0.05
C SER A 84 -2.15 29.62 1.36
N SER A 85 -2.60 30.33 2.40
CA SER A 85 -2.60 29.86 3.79
C SER A 85 -3.79 28.95 4.14
N SER A 86 -4.78 28.84 3.25
CA SER A 86 -6.01 28.09 3.51
C SER A 86 -5.74 26.59 3.63
N PRO A 87 -6.52 25.87 4.46
CA PRO A 87 -6.44 24.41 4.52
C PRO A 87 -6.70 23.73 3.16
N THR A 88 -7.54 24.33 2.31
CA THR A 88 -7.78 23.89 0.93
C THR A 88 -6.51 23.97 0.08
N ALA A 89 -5.80 25.11 0.12
CA ALA A 89 -4.51 25.25 -0.55
C ALA A 89 -3.50 24.20 -0.08
N LYS A 90 -3.46 23.89 1.22
CA LYS A 90 -2.58 22.84 1.77
C LYS A 90 -2.89 21.44 1.20
N ALA A 91 -4.17 21.09 1.04
CA ALA A 91 -4.56 19.81 0.44
C ALA A 91 -4.23 19.73 -1.06
N ILE A 92 -4.49 20.81 -1.81
CA ILE A 92 -4.14 20.93 -3.23
C ILE A 92 -2.62 20.81 -3.40
N ASN A 93 -1.85 21.63 -2.69
CA ASN A 93 -0.39 21.65 -2.76
C ASN A 93 0.23 20.30 -2.39
N TYR A 94 -0.31 19.62 -1.36
CA TYR A 94 0.15 18.28 -1.00
C TYR A 94 0.00 17.29 -2.15
N THR A 95 -1.15 17.35 -2.84
CA THR A 95 -1.52 16.45 -3.93
C THR A 95 -0.69 16.74 -5.17
N LEU A 96 -0.62 18.00 -5.60
CA LEU A 96 0.16 18.42 -6.77
C LEU A 96 1.67 18.16 -6.59
N LYS A 97 2.23 18.41 -5.41
CA LYS A 97 3.65 18.10 -5.12
C LYS A 97 3.98 16.61 -5.27
N ARG A 98 2.98 15.73 -5.10
CA ARG A 98 3.13 14.26 -5.20
C ARG A 98 2.56 13.69 -6.48
N TRP A 99 2.15 14.55 -7.42
CA TRP A 99 1.46 14.12 -8.63
C TRP A 99 2.22 13.03 -9.40
N PRO A 100 3.55 13.15 -9.65
CA PRO A 100 4.29 12.11 -10.35
C PRO A 100 4.27 10.76 -9.62
N ALA A 101 4.29 10.77 -8.29
CA ALA A 101 4.20 9.54 -7.50
C ALA A 101 2.78 8.95 -7.53
N LEU A 102 1.76 9.81 -7.45
CA LEU A 102 0.36 9.42 -7.47
C LEU A 102 -0.11 8.91 -8.83
N SER A 103 0.51 9.31 -9.94
CA SER A 103 0.15 8.88 -11.30
C SER A 103 0.86 7.61 -11.76
N ARG A 104 1.98 7.21 -11.15
CA ARG A 104 2.78 6.03 -11.57
C ARG A 104 1.99 4.73 -11.69
N TYR A 105 0.93 4.53 -10.90
CA TYR A 105 0.11 3.32 -11.00
C TYR A 105 -0.61 3.19 -12.35
N LEU A 106 -0.76 4.28 -13.10
CA LEU A 106 -1.33 4.27 -14.44
C LEU A 106 -0.38 3.64 -15.46
N ASP A 107 0.93 3.75 -15.21
CA ASP A 107 1.98 3.31 -16.14
C ASP A 107 2.47 1.88 -15.85
N ASP A 108 2.27 1.39 -14.62
CA ASP A 108 2.60 0.02 -14.22
C ASP A 108 1.39 -0.67 -13.59
N GLY A 109 0.86 -1.68 -14.29
CA GLY A 109 -0.28 -2.46 -13.82
C GLY A 109 -0.03 -3.26 -12.55
N ASN A 110 1.22 -3.50 -12.13
CA ASN A 110 1.52 -4.16 -10.86
C ASN A 110 1.34 -3.24 -9.65
N LEU A 111 1.34 -1.93 -9.88
CA LEU A 111 1.17 -0.95 -8.82
C LEU A 111 -0.33 -0.76 -8.52
N PRO A 112 -0.74 -0.85 -7.25
CA PRO A 112 -2.09 -0.49 -6.85
C PRO A 112 -2.24 1.03 -6.72
N ILE A 113 -3.45 1.55 -6.93
CA ILE A 113 -3.79 2.96 -6.65
C ILE A 113 -3.52 3.37 -5.20
N CYS A 114 -3.50 2.40 -4.28
CA CYS A 114 -3.30 2.58 -2.84
C CYS A 114 -2.45 1.47 -2.24
N ASN A 115 -1.58 1.84 -1.32
CA ASN A 115 -0.74 0.93 -0.55
C ASN A 115 -1.37 0.52 0.80
N ASN A 116 -2.64 0.86 1.07
CA ASN A 116 -3.32 0.62 2.35
C ASN A 116 -3.19 -0.83 2.85
N TRP A 117 -3.24 -1.80 1.92
CA TRP A 117 -3.04 -3.20 2.27
C TRP A 117 -1.66 -3.45 2.87
N VAL A 118 -0.59 -2.96 2.22
CA VAL A 118 0.80 -3.06 2.71
C VAL A 118 0.94 -2.34 4.05
N GLU A 119 0.42 -1.11 4.17
CA GLU A 119 0.49 -0.34 5.41
C GLU A 119 -0.22 -1.04 6.56
N ASN A 120 -1.36 -1.68 6.30
CA ASN A 120 -2.07 -2.48 7.28
C ASN A 120 -1.26 -3.70 7.72
N GLN A 121 -0.54 -4.38 6.81
CA GLN A 121 0.37 -5.48 7.18
C GLN A 121 1.55 -5.00 8.02
N MET A 122 2.04 -3.77 7.80
CA MET A 122 3.13 -3.18 8.58
C MET A 122 2.68 -2.60 9.93
N ARG A 123 1.39 -2.28 10.10
CA ARG A 123 0.86 -1.60 11.30
C ARG A 123 1.14 -2.38 12.60
N PRO A 124 0.94 -3.70 12.71
CA PRO A 124 1.27 -4.45 13.92
C PRO A 124 2.73 -4.26 14.35
N TRP A 125 3.65 -4.15 13.38
CA TRP A 125 5.07 -3.89 13.66
C TRP A 125 5.28 -2.47 14.19
N ALA A 126 4.66 -1.48 13.55
CA ALA A 126 4.74 -0.09 14.01
C ALA A 126 4.19 0.13 15.42
N LEU A 127 3.11 -0.58 15.78
CA LEU A 127 2.55 -0.59 17.13
C LEU A 127 3.46 -1.36 18.10
N GLY A 128 3.91 -2.56 17.70
CA GLY A 128 4.79 -3.41 18.50
C GLY A 128 6.11 -2.75 18.89
N ARG A 129 6.72 -1.96 17.99
CA ARG A 129 7.95 -1.20 18.29
C ARG A 129 7.83 -0.28 19.51
N LYS A 130 6.64 0.27 19.79
CA LYS A 130 6.41 1.09 20.99
C LYS A 130 6.37 0.25 22.28
N ASN A 131 6.12 -1.05 22.16
CA ASN A 131 5.92 -1.98 23.27
C ASN A 131 7.09 -2.96 23.46
N TRP A 132 8.03 -3.04 22.51
CA TRP A 132 9.17 -3.95 22.56
C TRP A 132 10.37 -3.32 23.25
N LEU A 133 10.44 -3.50 24.57
CA LEU A 133 11.51 -2.96 25.44
C LEU A 133 12.93 -3.46 25.08
N PHE A 134 13.06 -4.51 24.27
CA PHE A 134 14.33 -5.17 23.95
C PHE A 134 14.86 -4.89 22.53
N ALA A 135 14.11 -4.16 21.71
CA ALA A 135 14.51 -3.81 20.34
C ALA A 135 15.32 -2.50 20.32
N GLY A 136 16.39 -2.43 21.13
CA GLY A 136 17.19 -1.21 21.35
C GLY A 136 18.47 -1.09 20.50
N SER A 137 18.85 -2.13 19.76
CA SER A 137 20.06 -2.15 18.91
C SER A 137 19.77 -2.55 17.47
N LEU A 138 20.63 -2.14 16.53
CA LEU A 138 20.53 -2.54 15.12
C LEU A 138 20.46 -4.07 14.95
N ARG A 139 21.28 -4.81 15.70
CA ARG A 139 21.30 -6.28 15.68
C ARG A 139 19.99 -6.89 16.17
N SER A 140 19.41 -6.34 17.23
CA SER A 140 18.09 -6.77 17.72
C SER A 140 16.99 -6.46 16.70
N GLY A 141 17.06 -5.32 16.01
CA GLY A 141 16.15 -4.94 14.93
C GLY A 141 16.21 -5.91 13.75
N GLN A 142 17.42 -6.28 13.31
CA GLN A 142 17.60 -7.25 12.22
C GLN A 142 17.02 -8.63 12.55
N ARG A 143 17.24 -9.11 13.78
CA ARG A 143 16.67 -10.40 14.23
C ARG A 143 15.14 -10.35 14.29
N ALA A 144 14.59 -9.28 14.82
CA ALA A 144 13.14 -9.06 14.85
C ALA A 144 12.58 -9.01 13.42
N ALA A 145 13.26 -8.34 12.48
CA ALA A 145 12.85 -8.30 11.08
C ALA A 145 12.81 -9.71 10.46
N ASN A 146 13.83 -10.54 10.67
CA ASN A 146 13.87 -11.90 10.12
C ASN A 146 12.70 -12.76 10.62
N ILE A 147 12.45 -12.78 11.92
CA ILE A 147 11.34 -13.54 12.53
C ILE A 147 10.00 -13.04 12.00
N MET A 148 9.82 -11.72 11.92
CA MET A 148 8.57 -11.12 11.45
C MET A 148 8.32 -11.39 9.97
N THR A 149 9.37 -11.42 9.14
CA THR A 149 9.27 -11.84 7.73
C THR A 149 8.75 -13.27 7.61
N LEU A 150 9.23 -14.20 8.43
CA LEU A 150 8.74 -15.59 8.45
C LEU A 150 7.28 -15.66 8.89
N ILE A 151 6.91 -14.99 10.00
CA ILE A 151 5.53 -14.96 10.50
C ILE A 151 4.57 -14.39 9.44
N GLN A 152 4.93 -13.26 8.84
CA GLN A 152 4.08 -12.61 7.84
C GLN A 152 3.97 -13.47 6.58
N SER A 153 5.05 -14.11 6.17
CA SER A 153 5.05 -15.05 5.04
C SER A 153 4.13 -16.25 5.32
N ALA A 154 4.17 -16.82 6.53
CA ALA A 154 3.25 -17.89 6.94
C ALA A 154 1.78 -17.45 6.87
N LYS A 155 1.45 -16.26 7.41
CA LYS A 155 0.10 -15.69 7.32
C LYS A 155 -0.37 -15.48 5.88
N LEU A 156 0.51 -14.98 5.01
CA LEU A 156 0.20 -14.76 3.58
C LEU A 156 -0.05 -16.08 2.83
N ASN A 157 0.54 -17.19 3.27
CA ASN A 157 0.30 -18.53 2.73
C ASN A 157 -0.87 -19.25 3.44
N GLY A 158 -1.64 -18.56 4.29
CA GLY A 158 -2.79 -19.15 4.99
C GLY A 158 -2.43 -20.12 6.12
N LEU A 159 -1.19 -20.11 6.59
CA LEU A 159 -0.71 -20.99 7.64
C LEU A 159 -0.96 -20.39 9.03
N ASP A 160 -1.20 -21.23 10.04
CA ASP A 160 -1.06 -20.83 11.44
C ASP A 160 0.43 -20.59 11.76
N PRO A 161 0.84 -19.34 12.09
CA PRO A 161 2.24 -19.05 12.35
C PRO A 161 2.81 -19.78 13.56
N TYR A 162 1.97 -20.11 14.55
CA TYR A 162 2.42 -20.85 15.73
C TYR A 162 2.75 -22.30 15.35
N ALA A 163 1.83 -23.00 14.67
CA ALA A 163 2.07 -24.34 14.16
C ALA A 163 3.32 -24.41 13.27
N TYR A 164 3.43 -23.47 12.31
CA TYR A 164 4.59 -23.37 11.42
C TYR A 164 5.91 -23.20 12.18
N LEU A 165 6.00 -22.22 13.08
CA LEU A 165 7.24 -21.97 13.82
C LEU A 165 7.58 -23.10 14.80
N SER A 166 6.58 -23.67 15.47
CA SER A 166 6.79 -24.79 16.40
C SER A 166 7.38 -26.00 15.71
N ASP A 167 6.83 -26.35 14.55
CA ASP A 167 7.31 -27.45 13.72
C ASP A 167 8.72 -27.17 13.17
N VAL A 168 8.93 -26.03 12.52
CA VAL A 168 10.24 -25.66 11.95
C VAL A 168 11.34 -25.64 13.00
N LEU A 169 11.08 -25.06 14.18
CA LEU A 169 12.08 -25.00 15.26
C LEU A 169 12.42 -26.39 15.83
N LYS A 170 11.48 -27.33 15.82
CA LYS A 170 11.72 -28.72 16.24
C LYS A 170 12.55 -29.50 15.21
N ARG A 171 12.32 -29.26 13.91
CA ARG A 171 13.05 -29.94 12.82
C ARG A 171 14.44 -29.37 12.56
N LEU A 172 14.63 -28.06 12.80
CA LEU A 172 15.87 -27.35 12.47
C LEU A 172 17.16 -28.05 12.92
N PRO A 173 17.26 -28.65 14.13
CA PRO A 173 18.49 -29.30 14.59
C PRO A 173 18.90 -30.54 13.78
N THR A 174 17.94 -31.24 13.16
CA THR A 174 18.16 -32.51 12.45
C THR A 174 17.92 -32.40 10.94
N HIS A 175 17.33 -31.29 10.47
CA HIS A 175 17.05 -31.07 9.05
C HIS A 175 18.32 -30.81 8.24
N LYS A 176 18.41 -31.38 7.04
CA LYS A 176 19.58 -31.17 6.17
C LYS A 176 19.60 -29.73 5.68
N VAL A 177 20.75 -29.07 5.77
CA VAL A 177 20.94 -27.70 5.28
C VAL A 177 20.59 -27.58 3.79
N THR A 178 20.89 -28.59 2.99
CA THR A 178 20.55 -28.65 1.56
C THR A 178 19.05 -28.70 1.28
N GLN A 179 18.22 -29.00 2.28
CA GLN A 179 16.76 -29.10 2.18
C GLN A 179 16.03 -27.99 2.95
N ILE A 180 16.74 -26.95 3.41
CA ILE A 180 16.15 -25.91 4.25
C ILE A 180 15.00 -25.16 3.58
N GLU A 181 14.97 -25.14 2.24
CA GLU A 181 13.88 -24.55 1.46
C GLU A 181 12.52 -25.21 1.70
N GLU A 182 12.51 -26.50 2.07
CA GLU A 182 11.29 -27.25 2.40
C GLU A 182 10.60 -26.67 3.66
N LEU A 183 11.38 -26.01 4.53
CA LEU A 183 10.88 -25.37 5.74
C LEU A 183 10.40 -23.93 5.48
N LEU A 184 10.48 -23.42 4.25
CA LEU A 184 9.99 -22.06 3.94
C LEU A 184 8.46 -22.03 3.96
N PRO A 185 7.84 -20.90 4.36
CA PRO A 185 6.39 -20.84 4.56
C PRO A 185 5.53 -21.21 3.34
N HIS A 186 6.03 -21.03 2.11
CA HIS A 186 5.30 -21.35 0.88
C HIS A 186 5.51 -22.80 0.40
N ARG A 187 6.42 -23.57 1.04
CA ARG A 187 6.71 -24.99 0.74
C ARG A 187 6.45 -25.91 1.93
N TRP A 188 6.23 -25.33 3.10
CA TRP A 188 6.04 -26.03 4.34
C TRP A 188 4.87 -27.01 4.26
N LYS A 189 5.12 -28.23 4.73
CA LYS A 189 4.11 -29.26 4.93
C LYS A 189 4.17 -29.72 6.39
N PRO A 190 3.04 -29.74 7.10
CA PRO A 190 3.02 -30.25 8.47
C PRO A 190 3.44 -31.72 8.46
N GLU A 191 4.16 -32.14 9.50
CA GLU A 191 4.50 -33.54 9.67
C GLU A 191 3.20 -34.29 9.97
N PRO A 192 2.97 -35.46 9.34
CA PRO A 192 1.89 -36.31 9.80
C PRO A 192 2.15 -36.66 11.26
N ASN A 193 1.17 -36.37 12.12
CA ASN A 193 1.16 -36.85 13.51
C ASN A 193 1.24 -38.37 13.56
#